data_AF-A0A0K2RE71-F1
#
_entry.id   AF-A0A0K2RE71-F1
#
_cell.length_a   1.000
_cell.length_b   1.000
_cell.length_c   1.000
_cell.angle_alpha   90.00
_cell.angle_beta   90.00
_cell.angle_gamma   90.00
#
_symmetry.space_group_name_H-M   'P 1'
#
loop_
_entity.id
_entity.type
_entity.pdbx_description
1 polymer ?
#
loop_
_entity_poly.entity_id
_entity_poly.type
_entity_poly.pdbx_seq_one_letter_code
_entity_poly.pdbx_strand_id
1 'polypeptide(L)'
;MSAAARALMPNRELSDAETTEISFGRRIAAGPAAGTADAATAENPAAAFSPSGELVALLADAGSFAKPVLVFAPDNEKQAQ
;
A
#
# COMPACT_ATOMS: atom_id res chain seq x y z
N MET A 1 -12.20 0.38 -8.17
CA MET A 1 -11.19 -0.59 -7.65
C MET A 1 -10.99 -0.48 -6.13
N SER A 2 -10.78 0.72 -5.57
CA SER A 2 -10.47 0.94 -4.14
C SER A 2 -11.44 0.31 -3.12
N ALA A 3 -12.75 0.27 -3.39
CA ALA A 3 -13.75 -0.25 -2.43
C ALA A 3 -13.60 -1.76 -2.12
N ALA A 4 -13.17 -2.57 -3.08
CA ALA A 4 -13.00 -4.01 -2.86
C ALA A 4 -11.76 -4.31 -2.00
N ALA A 5 -10.65 -3.62 -2.26
CA ALA A 5 -9.44 -3.72 -1.45
C ALA A 5 -9.74 -3.34 0.01
N ARG A 6 -10.49 -2.25 0.22
CA ARG A 6 -10.89 -1.79 1.56
C ARG A 6 -11.72 -2.80 2.36
N ALA A 7 -12.49 -3.64 1.68
CA ALA A 7 -13.38 -4.61 2.31
C ALA A 7 -12.72 -5.98 2.56
N LEU A 8 -11.64 -6.29 1.85
CA LEU A 8 -11.05 -7.64 1.83
C LEU A 8 -9.67 -7.71 2.50
N MET A 9 -8.99 -6.58 2.67
CA MET A 9 -7.61 -6.52 3.12
C MET A 9 -7.46 -5.54 4.30
N PRO A 10 -6.41 -5.70 5.13
CA PRO A 10 -6.02 -4.66 6.09
C PRO A 10 -5.76 -3.34 5.37
N ASN A 11 -6.28 -2.25 5.93
CA ASN A 11 -6.17 -0.93 5.31
C ASN A 11 -5.08 -0.12 5.98
N ARG A 12 -4.18 0.45 5.17
CA ARG A 12 -3.15 1.37 5.64
C ARG A 12 -3.26 2.69 4.89
N GLU A 13 -3.61 3.74 5.60
CA GLU A 13 -3.56 5.11 5.09
C GLU A 13 -2.10 5.61 5.16
N LEU A 14 -1.59 6.13 4.05
CA LEU A 14 -0.24 6.65 3.92
C LEU A 14 -0.21 8.17 4.04
N SER A 15 0.92 8.71 4.48
CA SER A 15 1.24 10.12 4.27
C SER A 15 1.65 10.42 2.81
N ASP A 16 1.70 11.70 2.42
CA ASP A 16 2.21 12.13 1.12
C ASP A 16 3.65 11.66 0.88
N ALA A 17 4.48 11.71 1.92
CA ALA A 17 5.88 11.27 1.86
C ALA A 17 5.97 9.76 1.61
N GLU A 18 5.21 8.95 2.37
CA GLU A 18 5.17 7.50 2.17
C GLU A 18 4.63 7.13 0.79
N THR A 19 3.57 7.80 0.32
CA THR A 19 2.99 7.58 -1.00
C THR A 19 4.02 7.82 -2.11
N THR A 20 4.83 8.87 -1.97
CA THR A 20 5.91 9.20 -2.90
C THR A 20 6.99 8.11 -2.89
N GLU A 21 7.47 7.70 -1.72
CA GLU A 21 8.50 6.65 -1.61
C GLU A 21 8.02 5.31 -2.18
N ILE A 22 6.77 4.92 -1.91
CA ILE A 22 6.16 3.70 -2.45
C ILE A 22 6.03 3.76 -3.97
N SER A 23 5.68 4.91 -4.55
CA SER A 23 5.61 5.10 -6.01
C SER A 23 6.97 4.86 -6.70
N PHE A 24 8.07 5.06 -5.99
CA PHE A 24 9.43 4.73 -6.46
C PHE A 24 9.87 3.30 -6.09
N GLY A 25 8.98 2.46 -5.57
CA GLY A 25 9.28 1.10 -5.12
C GLY A 25 10.17 1.02 -3.88
N ARG A 26 10.29 2.12 -3.12
CA ARG A 26 11.10 2.16 -1.91
C ARG A 26 10.30 1.64 -0.71
N ARG A 27 11.01 1.27 0.35
CA ARG A 27 10.42 0.75 1.60
C ARG A 27 10.01 1.89 2.53
N ILE A 28 8.95 1.67 3.32
CA ILE A 28 8.51 2.57 4.40
C ILE A 28 8.56 1.83 5.75
N ALA A 29 8.29 2.51 6.85
CA ALA A 29 8.22 1.87 8.17
C ALA A 29 7.14 0.77 8.19
N ALA A 30 7.38 -0.31 8.92
CA ALA A 30 6.38 -1.37 9.09
C ALA A 30 5.10 -0.84 9.75
N GLY A 31 3.99 -1.51 9.47
CA GLY A 31 2.70 -1.23 10.09
C GLY A 31 2.60 -1.81 11.52
N PRO A 32 1.36 -2.08 11.99
CA PRO A 32 1.12 -2.79 13.24
C PRO A 32 1.95 -4.07 13.37
N ALA A 33 2.36 -4.40 14.59
CA ALA A 33 3.23 -5.54 14.84
C ALA A 33 2.65 -6.87 14.32
N ALA A 34 3.55 -7.76 13.87
CA ALA A 34 3.19 -9.10 13.42
C ALA A 34 2.35 -9.84 14.47
N GLY A 35 1.33 -10.57 14.00
CA GLY A 35 0.39 -11.30 14.86
C GLY A 35 -0.83 -10.50 15.32
N THR A 36 -0.92 -9.21 14.97
CA THR A 36 -2.16 -8.44 15.08
C THR A 36 -3.06 -8.67 13.85
N ALA A 37 -4.36 -8.43 13.98
CA ALA A 37 -5.31 -8.59 12.87
C ALA A 37 -5.00 -7.66 11.68
N ASP A 38 -4.35 -6.53 11.96
CA ASP A 38 -3.95 -5.52 10.98
C ASP A 38 -2.50 -5.70 10.48
N ALA A 39 -1.81 -6.77 10.87
CA ALA A 39 -0.45 -7.04 10.43
C ALA A 39 -0.41 -7.35 8.93
N ALA A 40 0.41 -6.60 8.19
CA ALA A 40 0.61 -6.82 6.76
C ALA A 40 1.63 -7.94 6.54
N THR A 41 1.23 -9.06 5.93
CA THR A 41 2.14 -10.17 5.62
C THR A 41 2.18 -10.44 4.12
N ALA A 42 3.10 -11.30 3.67
CA ALA A 42 3.14 -11.69 2.26
C ALA A 42 1.87 -12.46 1.82
N GLU A 43 1.24 -13.18 2.75
CA GLU A 43 0.00 -13.95 2.50
C GLU A 43 -1.26 -13.10 2.69
N ASN A 44 -1.19 -12.09 3.55
CA ASN A 44 -2.27 -11.13 3.81
C ASN A 44 -1.73 -9.69 3.74
N PRO A 45 -1.49 -9.16 2.53
CA PRO A 45 -0.89 -7.84 2.36
C PRO A 45 -1.87 -6.73 2.74
N ALA A 46 -1.34 -5.61 3.22
CA ALA A 46 -2.13 -4.41 3.48
C ALA A 46 -2.34 -3.61 2.19
N ALA A 47 -3.57 -3.18 1.97
CA ALA A 47 -3.93 -2.21 0.94
C ALA A 47 -3.52 -0.81 1.41
N ALA A 48 -2.57 -0.21 0.69
CA ALA A 48 -2.04 1.10 1.00
C ALA A 48 -2.78 2.18 0.20
N PHE A 49 -3.35 3.14 0.92
CA PHE A 49 -4.12 4.25 0.34
C PHE A 49 -3.36 5.57 0.50
N SER A 50 -3.37 6.39 -0.54
CA SER A 50 -2.89 7.77 -0.47
C SER A 50 -3.80 8.63 0.42
N PRO A 51 -3.36 9.82 0.84
CA PRO A 51 -4.24 10.79 1.52
C PRO A 51 -5.48 11.19 0.70
N SER A 52 -5.43 11.05 -0.63
CA SER A 52 -6.59 11.26 -1.53
C SER A 52 -7.56 10.07 -1.55
N GLY A 53 -7.25 8.98 -0.85
CA GLY A 53 -8.07 7.77 -0.74
C GLY A 53 -7.90 6.79 -1.90
N GLU A 54 -6.92 7.00 -2.77
CA GLU A 54 -6.58 6.14 -3.90
C GLU A 54 -5.73 4.95 -3.46
N LEU A 55 -5.95 3.77 -4.04
CA LEU A 55 -5.14 2.59 -3.76
C LEU A 55 -3.81 2.69 -4.53
N VAL A 56 -2.69 2.76 -3.82
CA VAL A 56 -1.37 3.00 -4.43
C VAL A 56 -0.46 1.77 -4.40
N ALA A 57 -0.61 0.87 -3.42
CA ALA A 57 0.17 -0.36 -3.37
C ALA A 57 -0.48 -1.44 -2.49
N LEU A 58 0.05 -2.66 -2.62
CA LEU A 58 -0.06 -3.73 -1.63
C LEU A 58 1.28 -3.87 -0.91
N LEU A 59 1.24 -3.81 0.42
CA LEU A 59 2.43 -3.84 1.27
C LEU A 59 2.48 -5.10 2.11
N ALA A 60 3.69 -5.62 2.33
CA ALA A 60 3.94 -6.69 3.29
C ALA A 60 5.08 -6.28 4.23
N ASP A 61 4.90 -6.46 5.53
CA ASP A 61 5.92 -6.15 6.52
C ASP A 61 7.01 -7.23 6.53
N ALA A 62 8.25 -6.76 6.61
CA ALA A 62 9.47 -7.56 6.68
C ALA A 62 10.40 -6.95 7.74
N GLY A 63 10.24 -7.40 8.99
CA GLY A 63 10.92 -6.81 10.15
C GLY A 63 10.39 -5.41 10.44
N SER A 64 11.28 -4.41 10.49
CA SER A 64 10.91 -3.02 10.81
C SER A 64 10.44 -2.20 9.60
N PHE A 65 10.29 -2.81 8.42
CA PHE A 65 9.92 -2.11 7.19
C PHE A 65 8.77 -2.81 6.47
N ALA A 66 7.93 -2.02 5.81
CA ALA A 66 6.96 -2.48 4.82
C ALA A 66 7.59 -2.46 3.43
N LYS A 67 7.50 -3.57 2.70
CA LYS A 67 7.95 -3.69 1.31
C LYS A 67 6.75 -3.65 0.37
N PRO A 68 6.84 -2.92 -0.75
CA PRO A 68 5.83 -2.99 -1.80
C PRO A 68 5.90 -4.36 -2.50
N VAL A 69 4.81 -5.10 -2.48
CA VAL A 69 4.63 -6.38 -3.19
C VAL A 69 4.10 -6.10 -4.60
N LEU A 70 3.16 -5.15 -4.69
CA LEU A 70 2.60 -4.64 -5.93
C LEU A 70 2.43 -3.13 -5.78
N VAL A 71 2.93 -2.36 -6.74
CA VAL A 71 2.68 -0.91 -6.83
C VAL A 71 1.71 -0.70 -7.99
N PHE A 72 0.64 0.05 -7.73
CA PHE A 72 -0.26 0.52 -8.78
C PHE A 72 0.38 1.78 -9.35
N ALA A 73 0.83 1.73 -10.61
CA ALA A 73 1.36 2.93 -11.25
C ALA A 73 0.23 3.97 -11.35
N PRO A 74 0.49 5.26 -11.05
CA PRO A 74 -0.44 6.31 -11.41
C PRO A 74 -0.61 6.22 -12.92
N ASP A 75 -1.86 6.28 -13.36
CA ASP A 75 -2.20 5.99 -14.73
C ASP A 75 -1.33 6.80 -15.70
N ASN A 76 -0.52 6.08 -16.49
CA ASN A 76 0.10 6.65 -17.67
C ASN A 76 -0.86 6.45 -18.85
N GLU A 77 -2.17 6.42 -18.59
CA GLU A 77 -3.23 6.86 -19.50
C GLU A 77 -2.87 8.26 -20.01
N LYS A 78 -2.00 8.30 -21.03
CA LYS A 78 -2.22 9.20 -22.13
C LYS A 78 -3.68 9.03 -22.49
N GLN A 79 -4.51 9.99 -22.11
CA GLN A 79 -5.79 10.22 -22.76
C GLN A 79 -5.47 10.24 -24.25
N ALA A 80 -5.76 9.15 -24.94
CA ALA A 80 -5.76 9.12 -26.38
C ALA A 80 -6.87 10.08 -26.78
N GLN A 81 -6.46 11.30 -27.16
CA GLN A 81 -7.32 12.29 -27.81
C GLN A 81 -7.83 11.74 -29.14
#